data_AF-A0A843GN08-F1
#
_entry.id   AF-A0A843GN08-F1
#
_cell.length_a   1.000
_cell.length_b   1.000
_cell.length_c   1.000
_cell.angle_alpha   90.00
_cell.angle_beta   90.00
_cell.angle_gamma   90.00
#
_symmetry.space_group_name_H-M   'P 1'
#
loop_
_entity.id
_entity.type
_entity.pdbx_description
1 polymer ?
#
loop_
_entity_poly.entity_id
_entity_poly.type
_entity_poly.pdbx_seq_one_letter_code
_entity_poly.pdbx_strand_id
1 'polypeptide(L)'
;MSKKCAYKYCKNPEIQNENEMIRDNGKCYHFACYEKKEIKNEVFLAFCNYVTNEESGIFIRKKISDYVDKENYDANYVLFTMNYIIKNQIPLRSIWGLKKVMDRDKVKQSYEQTLNKLRPVNIPKEEETFKFEREEKGGWQDLIG
;
A
#
# COMPACT_ATOMS: atom_id res chain seq x y z
N MET A 1 4.96 31.54 -9.74
CA MET A 1 5.66 30.46 -10.48
C MET A 1 4.95 29.15 -10.15
N SER A 2 4.39 28.44 -11.13
CA SER A 2 3.84 27.10 -10.90
C SER A 2 4.99 26.14 -10.60
N LYS A 3 4.84 25.36 -9.52
CA LYS A 3 5.84 24.33 -9.15
C LYS A 3 5.60 23.12 -10.02
N LYS A 4 6.68 22.49 -10.51
CA LYS A 4 6.58 21.26 -11.32
C LYS A 4 6.82 20.03 -10.45
N CYS A 5 5.96 19.04 -10.60
CA CYS A 5 6.15 17.71 -10.02
C CYS A 5 7.39 17.06 -10.64
N ALA A 6 8.35 16.67 -9.80
CA ALA A 6 9.60 16.04 -10.21
C ALA A 6 9.47 14.55 -10.56
N TYR A 7 8.27 13.98 -10.43
CA TYR A 7 8.02 12.60 -10.80
C TYR A 7 7.93 12.44 -12.32
N LYS A 8 8.85 11.67 -12.90
CA LYS A 8 9.04 11.56 -14.37
C LYS A 8 7.78 11.14 -15.13
N TYR A 9 6.94 10.30 -14.53
CA TYR A 9 5.74 9.75 -15.18
C TYR A 9 4.46 10.43 -14.67
N CYS A 10 4.56 11.65 -14.14
CA CYS A 10 3.39 12.40 -13.68
C CYS A 10 2.53 12.80 -14.88
N LYS A 11 1.23 12.47 -14.84
CA LYS A 11 0.28 12.84 -15.90
C LYS A 11 -0.08 14.32 -15.91
N ASN A 12 -0.04 14.96 -14.74
CA ASN A 12 -0.24 16.39 -14.59
C ASN A 12 0.99 16.98 -13.89
N PRO A 13 2.00 17.46 -14.63
CA PRO A 13 3.26 17.89 -14.03
C PRO A 13 3.15 19.22 -13.27
N GLU A 14 2.08 19.98 -13.44
CA GLU A 14 1.90 21.25 -12.73
C GLU A 14 1.24 21.03 -11.38
N ILE A 15 1.82 21.62 -10.33
CA ILE A 15 1.25 21.64 -8.98
C ILE A 15 0.51 22.97 -8.83
N GLN A 16 -0.82 22.89 -8.70
CA GLN A 16 -1.68 24.07 -8.60
C GLN A 16 -1.71 24.63 -7.17
N ASN A 17 -1.62 23.77 -6.15
CA ASN A 17 -1.70 24.15 -4.75
C ASN A 17 -0.54 23.56 -3.94
N GLU A 18 0.01 24.37 -3.02
CA GLU A 18 1.03 23.90 -2.08
C GLU A 18 0.50 22.80 -1.13
N ASN A 19 -0.80 22.80 -0.85
CA ASN A 19 -1.45 21.81 0.00
C ASN A 19 -1.59 20.43 -0.64
N GLU A 20 -1.20 20.25 -1.91
CA GLU A 20 -1.25 18.97 -2.64
C GLU A 20 0.14 18.39 -2.92
N MET A 21 1.18 19.02 -2.35
CA MET A 21 2.56 18.65 -2.62
C MET A 21 3.37 18.35 -1.38
N ILE A 22 4.38 17.51 -1.59
CA ILE A 22 5.45 17.23 -0.66
C ILE A 22 6.78 17.68 -1.26
N ARG A 23 7.67 18.17 -0.39
CA ARG A 23 9.04 18.55 -0.74
C ARG A 23 10.01 17.50 -0.22
N ASP A 24 10.86 17.00 -1.10
CA ASP A 24 11.88 16.02 -0.78
C ASP A 24 13.15 16.37 -1.56
N ASN A 25 14.26 16.61 -0.84
CA ASN A 25 15.56 16.96 -1.42
C ASN A 25 15.51 18.11 -2.45
N GLY A 26 14.79 19.19 -2.11
CA GLY A 26 14.63 20.36 -2.99
C GLY A 26 13.71 20.16 -4.19
N LYS A 27 13.11 18.98 -4.36
CA LYS A 27 12.15 18.66 -5.41
C LYS A 27 10.73 18.67 -4.87
N CYS A 28 9.76 19.07 -5.70
CA CYS A 28 8.34 19.07 -5.35
C CYS A 28 7.65 17.88 -6.02
N TYR A 29 6.70 17.25 -5.34
CA TYR A 29 5.94 16.11 -5.86
C TYR A 29 4.47 16.25 -5.47
N HIS A 30 3.54 15.83 -6.33
CA HIS A 30 2.19 15.49 -5.88
C HIS A 30 2.24 14.35 -4.86
N PHE A 31 1.39 14.35 -3.84
CA PHE A 31 1.37 13.28 -2.82
C PHE A 31 1.30 11.89 -3.44
N ALA A 32 0.35 11.64 -4.35
CA ALA A 32 0.21 10.35 -5.02
C ALA A 32 1.43 9.96 -5.86
N CYS A 33 2.16 10.93 -6.41
CA CYS A 33 3.39 10.66 -7.16
C CYS A 33 4.56 10.34 -6.23
N TYR A 34 4.63 11.01 -5.08
CA TYR A 34 5.61 10.73 -4.04
C TYR A 34 5.40 9.35 -3.42
N GLU A 35 4.16 9.02 -3.07
CA GLU A 35 3.78 7.69 -2.56
C GLU A 35 4.20 6.59 -3.54
N LYS A 36 3.89 6.73 -4.84
CA LYS A 36 4.37 5.79 -5.86
C LYS A 36 5.90 5.69 -5.93
N LYS A 37 6.62 6.80 -5.76
CA LYS A 37 8.10 6.80 -5.71
C LYS A 37 8.59 5.99 -4.51
N GLU A 38 8.01 6.21 -3.33
CA GLU A 38 8.42 5.52 -2.09
C GLU A 38 8.10 4.03 -2.17
N ILE A 39 6.90 3.65 -2.59
CA ILE A 39 6.51 2.24 -2.77
C ILE A 39 7.49 1.52 -3.71
N LYS A 40 7.88 2.13 -4.83
CA LYS A 40 8.89 1.53 -5.73
C LYS A 40 10.24 1.34 -5.06
N ASN A 41 10.63 2.27 -4.19
CA ASN A 41 11.86 2.15 -3.43
C ASN A 41 11.76 1.01 -2.39
N GLU A 42 10.60 0.85 -1.74
CA GLU A 42 10.35 -0.29 -0.86
C GLU A 42 10.42 -1.63 -1.61
N VAL A 43 9.78 -1.75 -2.78
CA VAL A 43 9.89 -2.95 -3.63
C VAL A 43 11.35 -3.23 -3.97
N PHE A 44 12.11 -2.20 -4.35
CA PHE A 44 13.53 -2.33 -4.67
C PHE A 44 14.34 -2.86 -3.48
N LEU A 45 14.18 -2.27 -2.30
CA LEU A 45 14.90 -2.68 -1.10
C LEU A 45 14.51 -4.10 -0.70
N ALA A 46 13.22 -4.42 -0.69
CA ALA A 46 12.71 -5.75 -0.39
C ALA A 46 13.26 -6.81 -1.36
N PHE A 47 13.32 -6.48 -2.65
CA PHE A 47 13.90 -7.36 -3.66
C PHE A 47 15.39 -7.60 -3.44
N CYS A 48 16.20 -6.54 -3.28
CA CYS A 48 17.65 -6.67 -3.10
C CYS A 48 18.03 -7.37 -1.79
N ASN A 49 17.21 -7.22 -0.74
CA ASN A 49 17.44 -7.93 0.53
C ASN A 49 17.06 -9.41 0.44
N TYR A 50 16.07 -9.75 -0.39
CA TYR A 50 15.59 -11.13 -0.54
C TYR A 50 16.38 -11.93 -1.57
N VAL A 51 16.81 -11.28 -2.65
CA VAL A 51 17.48 -11.93 -3.78
C VAL A 51 18.95 -11.56 -3.79
N THR A 52 19.80 -12.54 -3.51
CA THR A 52 21.23 -12.43 -3.80
C THR A 52 21.43 -12.60 -5.30
N ASN A 53 21.38 -11.50 -6.06
CA ASN A 53 21.69 -11.51 -7.50
C ASN A 53 22.78 -10.51 -7.87
N GLU A 54 23.35 -10.72 -9.06
CA GLU A 54 24.33 -9.84 -9.69
C GLU A 54 23.66 -8.77 -10.58
N GLU A 55 22.32 -8.70 -10.60
CA GLU A 55 21.62 -7.71 -11.41
C GLU A 55 21.91 -6.30 -10.87
N SER A 56 22.31 -5.39 -11.75
CA SER A 56 22.57 -4.01 -11.32
C SER A 56 21.33 -3.38 -10.69
N GLY A 57 21.50 -2.65 -9.58
CA GLY A 57 20.40 -1.96 -8.92
C GLY A 57 19.67 -0.95 -9.83
N ILE A 58 20.39 -0.35 -10.78
CA ILE A 58 19.81 0.53 -11.82
C ILE A 58 18.82 -0.24 -12.69
N PHE A 59 19.18 -1.45 -13.13
CA PHE A 59 18.31 -2.30 -13.93
C PHE A 59 17.06 -2.72 -13.16
N ILE A 60 17.21 -3.11 -11.89
CA ILE A 60 16.09 -3.51 -11.02
C ILE A 60 15.11 -2.33 -10.86
N ARG A 61 15.61 -1.14 -10.49
CA ARG A 61 14.78 0.08 -10.34
C ARG A 61 14.05 0.44 -11.64
N LYS A 62 14.72 0.30 -12.78
CA LYS A 62 14.11 0.52 -14.09
C LYS A 62 12.97 -0.46 -14.33
N LYS A 63 13.16 -1.75 -14.04
CA LYS A 63 12.13 -2.78 -14.23
C LYS A 63 10.92 -2.59 -13.32
N ILE A 64 11.13 -2.26 -12.04
CA ILE A 64 10.04 -1.90 -11.13
C ILE A 64 9.26 -0.70 -11.67
N SER A 65 9.96 0.31 -12.20
CA SER A 65 9.30 1.46 -12.83
C SER A 65 8.54 1.08 -14.10
N ASP A 66 9.08 0.19 -14.93
CA ASP A 66 8.39 -0.33 -16.12
C ASP A 66 7.07 -1.02 -15.72
N TYR A 67 7.07 -1.87 -14.68
CA TYR A 67 5.86 -2.55 -14.21
C TYR A 67 4.77 -1.55 -13.79
N VAL A 68 5.13 -0.54 -13.00
CA VAL A 68 4.13 0.42 -12.49
C VAL A 68 3.71 1.45 -13.53
N ASP A 69 4.66 2.04 -14.27
CA ASP A 69 4.37 3.21 -15.10
C ASP A 69 4.06 2.87 -16.57
N LYS A 70 4.64 1.79 -17.10
CA LYS A 70 4.43 1.39 -18.50
C LYS A 70 3.39 0.28 -18.62
N GLU A 71 3.47 -0.70 -17.75
CA GLU A 71 2.57 -1.85 -17.74
C GLU A 71 1.33 -1.60 -16.85
N ASN A 72 1.27 -0.46 -16.16
CA ASN A 72 0.15 0.02 -15.35
C ASN A 72 -0.27 -0.94 -14.22
N TYR A 73 0.67 -1.73 -13.68
CA TYR A 73 0.40 -2.40 -12.40
C TYR A 73 0.26 -1.37 -11.29
N ASP A 74 -0.70 -1.58 -10.40
CA ASP A 74 -0.81 -0.78 -9.20
C ASP A 74 0.46 -0.92 -8.33
N ALA A 75 0.99 0.18 -7.81
CA ALA A 75 2.24 0.17 -7.06
C ALA A 75 2.12 -0.67 -5.77
N ASN A 76 0.98 -0.56 -5.08
CA ASN A 76 0.71 -1.36 -3.88
C ASN A 76 0.57 -2.84 -4.24
N TYR A 77 0.04 -3.19 -5.41
CA TYR A 77 0.01 -4.58 -5.88
C TYR A 77 1.41 -5.15 -6.10
N VAL A 78 2.34 -4.37 -6.68
CA VAL A 78 3.74 -4.81 -6.85
C VAL A 78 4.40 -5.05 -5.49
N LEU A 79 4.23 -4.12 -4.54
CA LEU A 79 4.76 -4.28 -3.18
C LEU A 79 4.12 -5.47 -2.45
N PHE A 80 2.80 -5.61 -2.54
CA PHE A 80 2.09 -6.77 -2.00
C PHE A 80 2.65 -8.08 -2.54
N THR A 81 2.90 -8.14 -3.86
CA THR A 81 3.45 -9.35 -4.48
C THR A 81 4.85 -9.66 -3.98
N MET A 82 5.71 -8.65 -3.81
CA MET A 82 7.04 -8.84 -3.22
C MET A 82 6.95 -9.37 -1.79
N ASN A 83 6.06 -8.81 -0.98
CA ASN A 83 5.82 -9.27 0.39
C ASN A 83 5.24 -10.70 0.43
N TYR A 84 4.36 -11.03 -0.51
CA TYR A 84 3.83 -12.38 -0.68
C TYR A 84 4.94 -13.38 -1.01
N ILE A 85 5.88 -13.02 -1.89
CA ILE A 85 7.05 -13.84 -2.22
C ILE A 85 7.90 -14.11 -0.97
N ILE A 86 8.24 -13.06 -0.21
CA ILE A 86 9.05 -13.17 1.00
C ILE A 86 8.36 -14.07 2.03
N LYS A 87 7.08 -13.79 2.31
CA LYS A 87 6.29 -14.53 3.31
C LYS A 87 6.15 -16.01 2.97
N ASN A 88 5.99 -16.34 1.70
CA ASN A 88 5.84 -17.73 1.24
C ASN A 88 7.17 -18.36 0.78
N GLN A 89 8.29 -17.67 0.99
CA GLN A 89 9.63 -18.12 0.62
C GLN A 89 9.73 -18.58 -0.85
N ILE A 90 9.05 -17.88 -1.76
CA ILE A 90 9.03 -18.26 -3.17
C ILE A 90 10.40 -17.95 -3.78
N PRO A 91 11.14 -18.94 -4.32
CA PRO A 91 12.45 -18.68 -4.89
C PRO A 91 12.37 -17.70 -6.04
N LEU A 92 13.11 -16.60 -5.91
CA LEU A 92 13.20 -15.55 -6.92
C LEU A 92 14.67 -15.41 -7.32
N ARG A 93 14.99 -15.56 -8.61
CA ARG A 93 16.37 -15.46 -9.12
C ARG A 93 16.65 -14.15 -9.85
N SER A 94 15.60 -13.46 -10.30
CA SER A 94 15.72 -12.22 -11.08
C SER A 94 14.45 -11.39 -10.97
N ILE A 95 14.55 -10.12 -11.35
CA ILE A 95 13.41 -9.20 -11.35
C ILE A 95 12.28 -9.61 -12.30
N TRP A 96 12.58 -10.43 -13.31
CA TRP A 96 11.58 -11.04 -14.19
C TRP A 96 10.73 -12.09 -13.48
N GLY A 97 11.30 -12.76 -12.47
CA GLY A 97 10.58 -13.68 -11.62
C GLY A 97 9.44 -12.99 -10.87
N LEU A 98 9.62 -11.73 -10.46
CA LEU A 98 8.59 -10.95 -9.79
C LEU A 98 7.33 -10.84 -10.66
N LYS A 99 7.50 -10.47 -11.95
CA LYS A 99 6.39 -10.38 -12.91
C LYS A 99 5.66 -11.72 -13.06
N LYS A 100 6.40 -12.83 -13.18
CA LYS A 100 5.79 -14.17 -13.27
C LYS A 100 4.93 -14.52 -12.07
N VAL A 101 5.26 -14.00 -10.88
CA VAL A 101 4.44 -14.21 -9.68
C VAL A 101 3.25 -13.27 -9.66
N MET A 102 3.44 -12.00 -10.05
CA MET A 102 2.35 -11.01 -10.20
C MET A 102 1.26 -11.49 -11.17
N ASP A 103 1.63 -12.24 -12.19
CA ASP A 103 0.68 -12.72 -13.19
C ASP A 103 -0.13 -13.95 -12.74
N ARG A 104 0.22 -14.58 -11.61
CA ARG A 104 -0.51 -15.74 -11.08
C ARG A 104 -1.86 -15.33 -10.49
N ASP A 105 -2.92 -16.02 -10.90
CA ASP A 105 -4.28 -15.74 -10.43
C ASP A 105 -4.42 -15.83 -8.91
N LYS A 106 -3.75 -16.80 -8.27
CA LYS A 106 -3.73 -16.93 -6.80
C LYS A 106 -3.23 -15.66 -6.11
N VAL A 107 -2.24 -14.98 -6.68
CA VAL A 107 -1.67 -13.75 -6.09
C VAL A 107 -2.62 -12.58 -6.28
N LYS A 108 -3.22 -12.44 -7.46
CA LYS A 108 -4.26 -11.45 -7.75
C LYS A 108 -5.45 -11.60 -6.78
N GLN A 109 -5.98 -12.81 -6.64
CA GLN A 109 -7.07 -13.11 -5.71
C GLN A 109 -6.70 -12.81 -4.25
N SER A 110 -5.46 -13.14 -3.84
CA SER A 110 -4.99 -12.84 -2.48
C SER A 110 -4.92 -11.33 -2.22
N TYR A 111 -4.54 -10.54 -3.23
CA TYR A 111 -4.53 -9.09 -3.13
C TYR A 111 -5.95 -8.52 -3.04
N GLU A 112 -6.87 -8.98 -3.89
CA GLU A 112 -8.28 -8.57 -3.86
C GLU A 112 -8.94 -8.88 -2.51
N GLN A 113 -8.68 -10.06 -1.94
CA GLN A 113 -9.16 -10.41 -0.59
C GLN A 113 -8.59 -9.48 0.48
N THR A 114 -7.32 -9.07 0.34
CA THR A 114 -6.70 -8.12 1.27
C THR A 114 -7.37 -6.75 1.17
N LEU A 115 -7.63 -6.27 -0.05
CA LEU A 115 -8.38 -5.03 -0.26
C LEU A 115 -9.79 -5.10 0.32
N ASN A 116 -10.50 -6.22 0.15
CA ASN A 116 -11.86 -6.39 0.67
C ASN A 116 -11.91 -6.43 2.20
N LYS A 117 -10.88 -6.95 2.88
CA LYS A 117 -10.77 -6.91 4.35
C LYS A 117 -10.52 -5.51 4.90
N LEU A 118 -9.88 -4.64 4.11
CA LEU A 118 -9.61 -3.25 4.48
C LEU A 118 -10.79 -2.32 4.17
N ARG A 119 -11.76 -2.76 3.38
CA ARG A 119 -13.00 -2.02 3.18
C ARG A 119 -13.82 -2.09 4.46
N PRO A 120 -14.36 -0.95 4.97
CA PRO A 120 -15.31 -1.00 6.06
C PRO A 120 -16.47 -1.89 5.63
N VAL A 121 -16.80 -2.88 6.46
CA VAL A 121 -18.03 -3.65 6.29
C VAL A 121 -19.16 -2.63 6.35
N ASN A 122 -19.92 -2.49 5.27
CA ASN A 122 -21.22 -1.82 5.33
C ASN A 122 -22.11 -2.72 6.17
N ILE A 123 -22.04 -2.56 7.50
CA ILE A 123 -22.99 -3.16 8.43
C ILE A 123 -24.32 -2.46 8.12
N PRO A 124 -25.34 -3.18 7.62
CA PRO A 124 -26.67 -2.61 7.53
C PRO A 124 -27.06 -2.14 8.95
N LYS A 125 -27.41 -0.87 9.10
CA LYS A 125 -28.02 -0.37 10.34
C LYS A 125 -29.38 -1.02 10.49
N GLU A 126 -29.45 -2.22 11.05
CA GLU A 126 -30.67 -2.64 11.74
C GLU A 126 -30.63 -1.97 13.11
N GLU A 127 -31.54 -1.02 13.31
CA GLU A 127 -31.79 -0.37 14.58
C GLU A 127 -32.38 -1.39 15.55
N GLU A 128 -31.55 -2.22 16.17
CA GLU A 128 -31.96 -2.94 17.37
C GLU A 128 -32.08 -1.93 18.50
N THR A 129 -33.32 -1.51 18.77
CA THR A 129 -33.67 -0.77 19.98
C THR A 129 -33.38 -1.65 21.19
N PHE A 130 -32.18 -1.52 21.75
CA PHE A 130 -31.80 -2.17 23.00
C PHE A 130 -32.57 -1.48 24.15
N LYS A 131 -33.68 -2.08 24.57
CA LYS A 131 -34.40 -1.63 25.76
C LYS A 131 -33.61 -2.05 27.00
N PHE A 132 -33.01 -1.07 27.64
CA PHE A 132 -32.30 -1.26 28.91
C PHE A 132 -33.35 -1.38 30.03
N GLU A 133 -33.67 -2.61 30.43
CA GLU A 133 -34.41 -2.84 31.67
C GLU A 133 -33.45 -2.64 32.85
N ARG A 134 -33.70 -1.58 33.63
CA ARG A 134 -32.92 -1.22 34.81
C ARG A 134 -33.39 -2.11 35.95
N GLU A 135 -32.63 -3.16 36.29
CA GLU A 135 -32.80 -3.86 37.56
C GLU A 135 -32.40 -2.91 38.71
N GLU A 136 -33.36 -2.49 39.51
CA GLU A 136 -33.11 -1.83 40.79
C GLU A 136 -32.55 -2.86 41.78
N LYS A 137 -31.23 -2.83 42.02
CA LYS A 137 -30.61 -3.55 43.13
C LYS A 137 -30.26 -2.56 44.24
N GLY A 138 -30.71 -2.91 45.44
CA GLY A 138 -30.82 -2.09 46.64
C GLY A 138 -29.54 -1.41 47.10
N GLY A 139 -29.76 -0.31 47.82
CA GLY A 139 -28.75 0.67 48.22
C GLY A 139 -27.72 0.16 49.22
N TRP A 140 -26.54 0.80 49.15
CA TRP A 140 -25.36 0.60 50.01
C TRP A 140 -25.50 1.21 51.42
N GLN A 141 -26.68 1.15 52.03
CA GLN A 141 -26.93 1.77 53.35
C GLN A 141 -26.88 0.80 54.54
N ASP A 142 -26.64 -0.50 54.33
CA ASP A 142 -26.58 -1.49 55.42
C ASP A 142 -25.15 -1.98 55.76
N LEU A 143 -24.08 -1.27 55.36
CA LEU A 143 -22.70 -1.72 55.63
C LEU A 143 -21.80 -0.75 56.40
N ILE A 144 -22.35 0.29 57.05
CA ILE A 144 -21.57 1.07 58.02
C ILE A 144 -22.48 1.70 59.10
N GLY A 145 -22.48 1.13 60.32
CA GLY A 145 -22.78 1.84 61.57
C GLY A 145 -24.23 1.91 62.03
#